data_AF-A0A3D5W6W2-F1
#
_entry.id   AF-A0A3D5W6W2-F1
#
_cell.length_a   1.000
_cell.length_b   1.000
_cell.length_c   1.000
_cell.angle_alpha   90.00
_cell.angle_beta   90.00
_cell.angle_gamma   90.00
#
_symmetry.space_group_name_H-M   'P 1'
#
loop_
_entity.id
_entity.type
_entity.pdbx_description
1 polymer ?
#
loop_
_entity_poly.entity_id
_entity_poly.type
_entity_poly.pdbx_seq_one_letter_code
_entity_poly.pdbx_strand_id
1 'polypeptide(L)'
;MSDTTLYKEYIRPAVAELMELLKIDKDYHHGEGDYLFTLDKNNEEVKILDLVGGYGANLLGHKNREITDTLISALENNSPSNVQGSVRSSTSKFGRIISDLLIKETGREHYICHLSNSGTEAVEAALKLAALRSFERRTRARQRNQQSLNVLQSIEARKVKKVNQELMKSLGVSEVRDLIEVINKHNK
;
A
#
# COMPACT_ATOMS: atom_id res chain seq x y z
N MET A 1 -14.36 -41.73 2.71
CA MET A 1 -15.11 -40.46 2.60
C MET A 1 -14.67 -39.78 1.33
N SER A 2 -15.57 -39.17 0.56
CA SER A 2 -15.15 -38.38 -0.60
C SER A 2 -14.47 -37.08 -0.16
N ASP A 3 -13.64 -36.50 -1.02
CA ASP A 3 -12.94 -35.25 -0.74
C ASP A 3 -13.93 -34.09 -0.46
N THR A 4 -15.08 -34.08 -1.12
CA THR A 4 -16.21 -33.16 -0.83
C THR A 4 -16.76 -33.32 0.60
N THR A 5 -16.80 -34.55 1.13
CA THR A 5 -17.23 -34.81 2.50
C THR A 5 -16.23 -34.23 3.51
N LEU A 6 -14.93 -34.42 3.25
CA LEU A 6 -13.87 -33.85 4.09
C LEU A 6 -13.89 -32.32 4.07
N TYR A 7 -14.12 -31.71 2.90
CA TYR A 7 -14.22 -30.26 2.78
C TYR A 7 -15.40 -29.69 3.59
N LYS A 8 -16.55 -30.37 3.56
CA LYS A 8 -17.75 -30.01 4.34
C LYS A 8 -17.55 -30.18 5.84
N GLU A 9 -16.79 -31.18 6.27
CA GLU A 9 -16.56 -31.44 7.70
C GLU A 9 -15.47 -30.53 8.31
N TYR A 10 -14.36 -30.35 7.60
CA TYR A 10 -13.14 -29.78 8.18
C TYR A 10 -12.76 -28.39 7.67
N ILE A 11 -13.30 -27.92 6.55
CA ILE A 11 -12.85 -26.68 5.90
C ILE A 11 -13.91 -25.58 5.95
N ARG A 12 -15.05 -25.76 5.26
CA ARG A 12 -16.11 -24.74 5.17
C ARG A 12 -17.50 -25.38 5.03
N PRO A 13 -18.12 -25.85 6.14
CA PRO A 13 -19.39 -26.57 6.09
C PRO A 13 -20.51 -25.84 5.35
N ALA A 14 -20.79 -24.59 5.73
CA ALA A 14 -21.87 -23.81 5.12
C ALA A 14 -21.62 -23.47 3.63
N VAL A 15 -20.35 -23.29 3.24
CA VAL A 15 -20.01 -23.02 1.83
C VAL A 15 -20.16 -24.29 0.99
N ALA A 16 -19.76 -25.44 1.54
CA ALA A 16 -19.92 -26.73 0.89
C ALA A 16 -21.41 -27.05 0.63
N GLU A 17 -22.27 -26.81 1.63
CA GLU A 17 -23.73 -26.96 1.48
C GLU A 17 -24.31 -26.07 0.39
N LEU A 18 -23.86 -24.82 0.30
CA LEU A 18 -24.27 -23.91 -0.76
C LEU A 18 -23.80 -24.37 -2.14
N MET A 19 -22.57 -24.85 -2.27
CA MET A 19 -22.03 -25.35 -3.53
C MET A 19 -22.78 -26.60 -4.02
N GLU A 20 -23.11 -27.52 -3.11
CA GLU A 20 -23.91 -28.72 -3.37
C GLU A 20 -25.32 -28.32 -3.87
N LEU A 21 -25.96 -27.36 -3.21
CA LEU A 21 -27.27 -26.82 -3.64
C LEU A 21 -27.22 -26.22 -5.05
N LEU A 22 -26.13 -25.53 -5.38
CA LEU A 22 -25.91 -24.90 -6.69
C LEU A 22 -25.38 -25.89 -7.75
N LYS A 23 -25.08 -27.14 -7.37
CA LYS A 23 -24.47 -28.18 -8.23
C LYS A 23 -23.12 -27.78 -8.86
N ILE A 24 -22.37 -26.94 -8.15
CA ILE A 24 -21.03 -26.48 -8.53
C ILE A 24 -19.93 -27.07 -7.63
N ASP A 25 -20.30 -28.04 -6.79
CA ASP A 25 -19.45 -28.81 -5.89
C ASP A 25 -18.56 -29.84 -6.63
N LYS A 26 -17.91 -29.39 -7.71
CA LYS A 26 -17.00 -30.22 -8.51
C LYS A 26 -15.61 -30.24 -7.88
N ASP A 27 -15.06 -31.45 -7.80
CA ASP A 27 -13.65 -31.67 -7.46
C ASP A 27 -12.85 -31.83 -8.76
N TYR A 28 -11.93 -30.90 -9.01
CA TYR A 28 -11.15 -30.86 -10.25
C TYR A 28 -9.76 -31.42 -10.00
N HIS A 29 -9.42 -32.53 -10.68
CA HIS A 29 -8.13 -33.19 -10.54
C HIS A 29 -7.06 -32.67 -11.52
N HIS A 30 -7.48 -31.98 -12.59
CA HIS A 30 -6.57 -31.49 -13.62
C HIS A 30 -7.10 -30.21 -14.29
N GLY A 31 -6.17 -29.42 -14.87
CA GLY A 31 -6.48 -28.25 -15.67
C GLY A 31 -5.39 -28.01 -16.72
N GLU A 32 -5.81 -27.71 -17.95
CA GLU A 32 -4.94 -27.43 -19.09
C GLU A 32 -5.60 -26.39 -20.01
N GLY A 33 -4.88 -25.31 -20.30
CA GLY A 33 -5.40 -24.20 -21.11
C GLY A 33 -6.67 -23.62 -20.48
N ASP A 34 -7.73 -23.49 -21.26
CA ASP A 34 -9.01 -22.95 -20.78
C ASP A 34 -9.94 -24.02 -20.21
N TYR A 35 -9.42 -25.21 -19.87
CA TYR A 35 -10.24 -26.34 -19.44
C TYR A 35 -9.84 -26.89 -18.08
N LEU A 36 -10.85 -27.35 -17.35
CA LEU A 36 -10.75 -28.11 -16.12
C LEU A 36 -11.33 -29.50 -16.33
N PHE A 37 -10.81 -30.48 -15.61
CA PHE A 37 -11.20 -31.88 -15.71
C PHE A 37 -11.61 -32.38 -14.32
N THR A 38 -12.73 -33.09 -14.28
CA THR A 38 -13.32 -33.70 -13.08
C THR A 38 -13.76 -35.11 -13.40
N LEU A 39 -14.10 -35.91 -12.38
CA LEU A 39 -14.67 -37.24 -12.56
C LEU A 39 -16.17 -37.19 -12.32
N ASP A 40 -16.95 -37.84 -13.17
CA ASP A 40 -18.37 -38.04 -12.93
C ASP A 40 -18.62 -39.18 -11.91
N LYS A 41 -19.89 -39.49 -11.67
CA LYS A 41 -20.31 -40.56 -10.74
C LYS A 41 -19.89 -41.98 -11.18
N ASN A 42 -19.51 -42.16 -12.43
CA ASN A 42 -19.04 -43.42 -12.99
C ASN A 42 -17.50 -43.48 -13.08
N ASN A 43 -16.80 -42.47 -12.52
CA ASN A 43 -15.36 -42.25 -12.66
C ASN A 43 -14.91 -41.99 -14.11
N GLU A 44 -15.78 -41.45 -14.95
CA GLU A 44 -15.42 -41.00 -16.29
C GLU A 44 -14.97 -39.54 -16.25
N GLU A 45 -13.90 -39.22 -16.99
CA GLU A 45 -13.37 -37.87 -17.03
C GLU A 45 -14.28 -36.93 -17.84
N VAL A 46 -14.65 -35.82 -17.21
CA VAL A 46 -15.49 -34.77 -17.80
C VAL A 46 -14.66 -33.50 -17.95
N LYS A 47 -14.54 -33.05 -19.20
CA LYS A 47 -13.89 -31.79 -19.56
C LYS A 47 -14.88 -30.62 -19.48
N ILE A 48 -14.50 -29.57 -18.75
CA ILE A 48 -15.31 -28.39 -18.49
C ILE A 48 -14.55 -27.15 -18.97
N LEU A 49 -15.21 -26.27 -19.73
CA LEU A 49 -14.66 -24.97 -20.13
C LEU A 49 -14.66 -24.01 -18.93
N ASP A 50 -13.50 -23.47 -18.59
CA ASP A 50 -13.32 -22.53 -17.49
C ASP A 50 -13.51 -21.09 -17.97
N LEU A 51 -14.71 -20.55 -17.72
CA LEU A 51 -15.04 -19.15 -18.00
C LEU A 51 -14.83 -18.23 -16.79
N VAL A 52 -14.40 -18.77 -15.65
CA VAL A 52 -14.11 -17.99 -14.43
C VAL A 52 -12.64 -17.59 -14.39
N GLY A 53 -11.74 -18.47 -14.85
CA GLY A 53 -10.32 -18.20 -15.01
C GLY A 53 -9.65 -17.75 -13.71
N GLY A 54 -10.07 -18.31 -12.57
CA GLY A 54 -9.57 -17.91 -11.25
C GLY A 54 -9.81 -16.43 -10.94
N TYR A 55 -10.98 -15.88 -11.32
CA TYR A 55 -11.32 -14.46 -11.19
C TYR A 55 -10.34 -13.54 -11.95
N GLY A 56 -9.86 -14.02 -13.11
CA GLY A 56 -8.90 -13.31 -13.97
C GLY A 56 -7.43 -13.57 -13.63
N ALA A 57 -7.12 -14.36 -12.60
CA ALA A 57 -5.74 -14.74 -12.28
C ALA A 57 -5.13 -15.68 -13.34
N ASN A 58 -5.96 -16.49 -13.99
CA ASN A 58 -5.53 -17.49 -14.96
C ASN A 58 -5.62 -16.99 -16.42
N LEU A 59 -5.07 -15.81 -16.70
CA LEU A 59 -5.18 -15.17 -18.02
C LEU A 59 -4.50 -15.96 -19.15
N LEU A 60 -3.50 -16.78 -18.82
CA LEU A 60 -2.69 -17.54 -19.79
C LEU A 60 -3.07 -19.02 -19.86
N GLY A 61 -4.20 -19.39 -19.25
CA GLY A 61 -4.66 -20.76 -19.14
C GLY A 61 -3.92 -21.58 -18.07
N HIS A 62 -4.57 -22.66 -17.63
CA HIS A 62 -4.02 -23.60 -16.66
C HIS A 62 -2.76 -24.26 -17.21
N LYS A 63 -1.71 -24.31 -16.39
CA LYS A 63 -0.44 -24.99 -16.71
C LYS A 63 0.20 -24.52 -18.03
N ASN A 64 0.20 -23.21 -18.27
CA ASN A 64 0.92 -22.64 -19.40
C ASN A 64 2.38 -23.17 -19.46
N ARG A 65 2.72 -23.80 -20.58
CA ARG A 65 3.98 -24.54 -20.74
C ARG A 65 5.22 -23.69 -20.51
N GLU A 66 5.23 -22.46 -21.01
CA GLU A 66 6.37 -21.55 -20.85
C GLU A 66 6.62 -21.20 -19.37
N ILE A 67 5.54 -20.96 -18.61
CA ILE A 67 5.62 -20.69 -17.17
C ILE A 67 6.08 -21.94 -16.41
N THR A 68 5.49 -23.10 -16.72
CA THR A 68 5.84 -24.37 -16.06
C THR A 68 7.29 -24.75 -16.31
N ASP A 69 7.75 -24.69 -17.56
CA ASP A 69 9.14 -25.01 -17.93
C ASP A 69 10.13 -24.04 -17.26
N THR A 70 9.79 -22.75 -17.17
CA THR A 70 10.58 -21.74 -16.45
C THR A 70 10.69 -22.04 -14.96
N LEU A 71 9.57 -22.44 -14.31
CA LEU A 71 9.56 -22.79 -12.90
C LEU A 71 10.39 -24.05 -12.62
N ILE A 72 10.24 -25.09 -13.44
CA ILE A 72 11.03 -26.32 -13.33
C ILE A 72 12.52 -25.99 -13.46
N SER A 73 12.90 -25.21 -14.49
CA SER A 73 14.29 -24.80 -14.68
C SER A 73 14.83 -23.99 -13.50
N ALA A 74 14.03 -23.10 -12.89
CA ALA A 74 14.45 -22.34 -11.72
C ALA A 74 14.75 -23.25 -10.51
N LEU A 75 13.94 -24.30 -10.32
CA LEU A 75 14.13 -25.30 -9.27
C LEU A 75 15.36 -26.17 -9.53
N GLU A 76 15.52 -26.68 -10.75
CA GLU A 76 16.68 -27.50 -11.16
C GLU A 76 18.00 -26.74 -11.03
N ASN A 77 17.98 -25.43 -11.28
CA ASN A 77 19.14 -24.55 -11.09
C ASN A 77 19.39 -24.16 -9.63
N ASN A 78 18.65 -24.73 -8.67
CA ASN A 78 18.76 -24.43 -7.23
C ASN A 78 18.64 -22.93 -6.92
N SER A 79 17.74 -22.23 -7.62
CA SER A 79 17.51 -20.80 -7.40
C SER A 79 17.03 -20.55 -5.96
N PRO A 80 17.66 -19.66 -5.18
CA PRO A 80 17.31 -19.48 -3.78
C PRO A 80 16.04 -18.63 -3.62
N SER A 81 15.06 -19.12 -2.85
CA SER A 81 13.79 -18.40 -2.61
C SER A 81 13.84 -17.44 -1.41
N ASN A 82 14.46 -17.88 -0.29
CA ASN A 82 14.45 -17.15 0.99
C ASN A 82 15.77 -16.40 1.20
N VAL A 83 15.90 -15.26 0.52
CA VAL A 83 17.11 -14.41 0.54
C VAL A 83 16.82 -13.01 1.10
N GLN A 84 16.07 -12.94 2.20
CA GLN A 84 15.79 -11.70 2.93
C GLN A 84 17.09 -11.00 3.36
N GLY A 85 17.11 -9.66 3.28
CA GLY A 85 18.30 -8.88 3.65
C GLY A 85 19.45 -8.90 2.63
N SER A 86 19.20 -9.35 1.40
CA SER A 86 20.20 -9.39 0.32
C SER A 86 19.73 -8.65 -0.95
N VAL A 87 20.66 -8.38 -1.86
CA VAL A 87 20.34 -7.83 -3.19
C VAL A 87 19.72 -8.91 -4.07
N ARG A 88 18.52 -8.65 -4.60
CA ARG A 88 17.76 -9.59 -5.43
C ARG A 88 17.79 -9.18 -6.89
N SER A 89 18.83 -9.61 -7.61
CA SER A 89 19.09 -9.19 -9.00
C SER A 89 17.93 -9.47 -9.97
N SER A 90 17.26 -10.62 -9.84
CA SER A 90 16.07 -10.95 -10.65
C SER A 90 14.92 -9.97 -10.39
N THR A 91 14.69 -9.58 -9.15
CA THR A 91 13.70 -8.55 -8.78
C THR A 91 14.07 -7.19 -9.36
N SER A 92 15.35 -6.82 -9.40
CA SER A 92 15.80 -5.56 -10.04
C SER A 92 15.51 -5.55 -11.53
N LYS A 93 15.77 -6.67 -12.24
CA LYS A 93 15.44 -6.82 -13.67
C LYS A 93 13.93 -6.73 -13.90
N PHE A 94 13.13 -7.41 -13.07
CA PHE A 94 11.68 -7.33 -13.12
C PHE A 94 11.17 -5.90 -12.91
N GLY A 95 11.66 -5.21 -11.88
CA GLY A 95 11.28 -3.82 -11.59
C GLY A 95 11.57 -2.87 -12.76
N ARG A 96 12.71 -3.05 -13.45
CA ARG A 96 13.03 -2.30 -14.67
C ARG A 96 12.00 -2.55 -15.77
N ILE A 97 11.70 -3.82 -16.07
CA ILE A 97 10.73 -4.19 -17.13
C ILE A 97 9.37 -3.55 -16.86
N ILE A 98 8.87 -3.65 -15.62
CA ILE A 98 7.59 -3.05 -15.24
C ILE A 98 7.64 -1.51 -15.36
N SER A 99 8.72 -0.87 -14.91
CA SER A 99 8.88 0.57 -15.05
C SER A 99 8.85 0.98 -16.52
N ASP A 100 9.59 0.30 -17.40
CA ASP A 100 9.66 0.62 -18.82
C ASP A 100 8.29 0.48 -19.52
N LEU A 101 7.51 -0.54 -19.14
CA LEU A 101 6.14 -0.71 -19.63
C LEU A 101 5.23 0.43 -19.17
N LEU A 102 5.25 0.76 -17.88
CA LEU A 102 4.41 1.82 -17.34
C LEU A 102 4.79 3.22 -17.85
N ILE A 103 6.07 3.48 -18.08
CA ILE A 103 6.55 4.74 -18.68
C ILE A 103 5.91 4.96 -20.04
N LYS A 104 5.85 3.91 -20.89
CA LYS A 104 5.22 3.99 -22.22
C LYS A 104 3.73 4.31 -22.15
N GLU A 105 3.03 3.74 -21.17
CA GLU A 105 1.57 3.93 -21.01
C GLU A 105 1.21 5.27 -20.35
N THR A 106 2.09 5.81 -19.50
CA THR A 106 1.72 6.94 -18.61
C THR A 106 2.50 8.23 -18.87
N GLY A 107 3.60 8.18 -19.62
CA GLY A 107 4.48 9.31 -19.87
C GLY A 107 5.28 9.79 -18.64
N ARG A 108 5.30 9.03 -17.53
CA ARG A 108 6.16 9.37 -16.38
C ARG A 108 7.61 9.00 -16.63
N GLU A 109 8.52 9.56 -15.85
CA GLU A 109 9.96 9.29 -15.99
C GLU A 109 10.38 7.94 -15.39
N HIS A 110 9.78 7.54 -14.26
CA HIS A 110 10.23 6.37 -13.51
C HIS A 110 9.18 5.82 -12.54
N TYR A 111 9.20 4.51 -12.31
CA TYR A 111 8.40 3.80 -11.31
C TYR A 111 9.27 2.95 -10.39
N ILE A 112 9.00 3.01 -9.08
CA ILE A 112 9.58 2.13 -8.07
C ILE A 112 8.59 1.00 -7.79
N CYS A 113 9.04 -0.25 -7.90
CA CYS A 113 8.21 -1.43 -7.67
C CYS A 113 8.34 -1.91 -6.21
N HIS A 114 7.20 -2.22 -5.58
CA HIS A 114 7.13 -2.92 -4.30
C HIS A 114 6.38 -4.25 -4.53
N LEU A 115 7.05 -5.36 -4.24
CA LEU A 115 6.48 -6.71 -4.42
C LEU A 115 5.80 -7.18 -3.14
N SER A 116 4.65 -7.84 -3.31
CA SER A 116 3.84 -8.45 -2.26
C SER A 116 3.32 -9.82 -2.73
N ASN A 117 2.61 -10.54 -1.87
CA ASN A 117 2.09 -11.88 -2.17
C ASN A 117 0.64 -11.85 -2.69
N SER A 118 -0.06 -10.72 -2.55
CA SER A 118 -1.43 -10.56 -3.03
C SER A 118 -1.73 -9.15 -3.50
N GLY A 119 -2.82 -9.00 -4.26
CA GLY A 119 -3.35 -7.70 -4.65
C GLY A 119 -3.77 -6.85 -3.45
N THR A 120 -4.33 -7.46 -2.41
CA THR A 120 -4.70 -6.77 -1.16
C THR A 120 -3.47 -6.17 -0.46
N GLU A 121 -2.39 -6.93 -0.34
CA GLU A 121 -1.14 -6.42 0.24
C GLU A 121 -0.53 -5.28 -0.60
N ALA A 122 -0.65 -5.35 -1.93
CA ALA A 122 -0.19 -4.29 -2.81
C ALA A 122 -0.98 -2.98 -2.59
N VAL A 123 -2.31 -3.08 -2.45
CA VAL A 123 -3.18 -1.94 -2.12
C VAL A 123 -2.84 -1.38 -0.73
N GLU A 124 -2.62 -2.24 0.25
CA GLU A 124 -2.22 -1.81 1.60
C GLU A 124 -0.88 -1.05 1.59
N ALA A 125 0.12 -1.55 0.86
CA ALA A 125 1.41 -0.86 0.70
C ALA A 125 1.24 0.52 0.04
N ALA A 126 0.38 0.62 -0.98
CA ALA A 126 0.07 1.90 -1.62
C ALA A 126 -0.61 2.89 -0.66
N LEU A 127 -1.57 2.42 0.14
CA LEU A 127 -2.24 3.23 1.16
C LEU A 127 -1.27 3.71 2.24
N LYS A 128 -0.38 2.83 2.72
CA LYS A 128 0.67 3.18 3.68
C LYS A 128 1.59 4.27 3.12
N LEU A 129 2.01 4.15 1.86
CA LEU A 129 2.82 5.18 1.19
C LEU A 129 2.07 6.51 1.05
N ALA A 130 0.80 6.48 0.64
CA ALA A 130 -0.02 7.68 0.52
C ALA A 130 -0.21 8.39 1.87
N ALA A 131 -0.50 7.62 2.93
CA ALA A 131 -0.62 8.13 4.29
C ALA A 131 0.69 8.77 4.78
N LEU A 132 1.83 8.11 4.55
CA LEU A 132 3.15 8.65 4.88
C LEU A 132 3.42 9.98 4.17
N ARG A 133 3.18 10.06 2.86
CA ARG A 133 3.36 11.30 2.09
C ARG A 133 2.44 12.41 2.54
N SER A 134 1.19 12.10 2.88
CA SER A 134 0.24 13.06 3.43
C SER A 134 0.69 13.59 4.80
N PHE A 135 1.20 12.70 5.66
CA PHE A 135 1.76 13.08 6.96
C PHE A 135 2.99 13.99 6.79
N GLU A 136 3.96 13.64 5.93
CA GLU A 136 5.14 14.45 5.64
C GLU A 136 4.77 15.86 5.17
N ARG A 137 3.81 15.98 4.24
CA ARG A 137 3.33 17.26 3.73
C ARG A 137 2.74 18.14 4.83
N ARG A 138 1.88 17.57 5.68
CA ARG A 138 1.27 18.29 6.82
C ARG A 138 2.30 18.74 7.83
N THR A 139 3.27 17.88 8.16
CA THR A 139 4.35 18.22 9.08
C THR A 139 5.20 19.37 8.54
N ARG A 140 5.57 19.34 7.25
CA ARG A 140 6.30 20.45 6.61
C ARG A 140 5.51 21.75 6.61
N ALA A 141 4.21 21.70 6.29
CA ALA A 141 3.35 22.89 6.33
C ALA A 141 3.26 23.46 7.75
N ARG A 142 3.08 22.61 8.76
CA ARG A 142 3.05 23.03 10.17
C ARG A 142 4.36 23.67 10.60
N GLN A 143 5.50 23.10 10.22
CA GLN A 143 6.82 23.69 10.50
C GLN A 143 6.98 25.09 9.89
N ARG A 144 6.58 25.27 8.62
CA ARG A 144 6.61 26.58 7.96
C ARG A 144 5.71 27.61 8.64
N ASN A 145 4.50 27.20 9.02
CA ASN A 145 3.57 28.06 9.75
C ASN A 145 4.13 28.46 11.11
N GLN A 146 4.73 27.52 11.84
CA GLN A 146 5.36 27.81 13.13
C GLN A 146 6.55 28.76 12.98
N GLN A 147 7.40 28.56 11.98
CA GLN A 147 8.51 29.48 11.69
C GLN A 147 7.99 30.89 11.37
N SER A 148 6.95 31.00 10.56
CA SER A 148 6.34 32.29 10.21
C SER A 148 5.74 32.98 11.45
N LEU A 149 5.07 32.22 12.32
CA LEU A 149 4.52 32.73 13.57
C LEU A 149 5.63 33.26 14.50
N ASN A 150 6.73 32.51 14.64
CA ASN A 150 7.88 32.93 15.45
C ASN A 150 8.49 34.24 14.91
N VAL A 151 8.57 34.42 13.59
CA VAL A 151 9.06 35.67 12.98
C VAL A 151 8.11 36.83 13.29
N LEU A 152 6.79 36.66 13.13
CA LEU A 152 5.80 37.69 13.42
C LEU A 152 5.86 38.13 14.89
N GLN A 153 5.92 37.17 15.82
CA GLN A 153 6.07 37.44 17.26
C GLN A 153 7.37 38.21 17.55
N SER A 154 8.47 37.90 16.87
CA SER A 154 9.73 38.64 17.03
C SER A 154 9.65 40.08 16.52
N ILE A 155 8.91 40.33 15.42
CA ILE A 155 8.69 41.67 14.88
C ILE A 155 7.82 42.48 15.83
N GLU A 156 6.74 41.88 16.33
CA GLU A 156 5.85 42.51 17.30
C GLU A 156 6.61 42.90 18.58
N ALA A 157 7.40 41.97 19.15
CA ALA A 157 8.23 42.24 20.32
C ALA A 157 9.24 43.38 20.07
N ARG A 158 9.85 43.45 18.88
CA ARG A 158 10.74 44.57 18.49
C ARG A 158 10.00 45.90 18.40
N LYS A 159 8.78 45.92 17.83
CA LYS A 159 7.94 47.14 17.74
C LYS A 159 7.57 47.65 19.13
N VAL A 160 7.08 46.78 20.01
CA VAL A 160 6.75 47.12 21.40
C VAL A 160 7.97 47.68 22.12
N LYS A 161 9.13 47.04 21.99
CA LYS A 161 10.38 47.52 22.58
C LYS A 161 10.76 48.92 22.08
N LYS A 162 10.60 49.19 20.78
CA LYS A 162 10.90 50.50 20.19
C LYS A 162 9.95 51.59 20.71
N VAL A 163 8.64 51.33 20.75
CA VAL A 163 7.64 52.27 21.30
C VAL A 163 7.95 52.57 22.76
N ASN A 164 8.25 51.54 23.56
CA ASN A 164 8.61 51.72 24.97
C ASN A 164 9.88 52.57 25.13
N GLN A 165 10.89 52.38 24.27
CA GLN A 165 12.11 53.19 24.29
C GLN A 165 11.86 54.66 23.90
N GLU A 166 10.98 54.91 22.93
CA GLU A 166 10.57 56.27 22.54
C GLU A 166 9.79 56.96 23.67
N LEU A 167 8.85 56.23 24.30
CA LEU A 167 8.07 56.72 25.43
C LEU A 167 8.94 57.11 26.63
N MET A 168 9.93 56.28 26.97
CA MET A 168 10.93 56.54 28.03
C MET A 168 11.84 57.74 27.74
N LYS A 169 11.98 58.14 26.46
CA LYS A 169 12.74 59.34 26.09
C LYS A 169 11.88 60.60 26.15
N SER A 170 10.58 60.48 25.90
CA SER A 170 9.63 61.62 25.89
C SER A 170 9.01 61.92 27.25
N LEU A 171 8.84 60.91 28.10
CA LEU A 171 8.29 61.02 29.47
C LEU A 171 9.41 60.73 30.48
N GLY A 172 9.35 61.33 31.67
CA GLY A 172 10.33 61.04 32.72
C GLY A 172 10.28 59.58 33.16
N VAL A 173 11.42 59.02 33.60
CA VAL A 173 11.56 57.59 33.97
C VAL A 173 10.52 57.14 35.03
N SER A 174 10.09 58.03 35.92
CA SER A 174 9.05 57.76 36.93
C SER A 174 7.65 57.62 36.31
N GLU A 175 7.28 58.51 35.40
CA GLU A 175 5.94 58.57 34.80
C GLU A 175 5.64 57.35 33.92
N VAL A 176 6.66 56.84 33.23
CA VAL A 176 6.50 55.62 32.42
C VAL A 176 6.40 54.38 33.31
N ARG A 177 7.07 54.35 34.46
CA ARG A 177 6.96 53.24 35.43
C ARG A 177 5.54 53.12 35.97
N ASP A 178 4.95 54.24 36.35
CA ASP A 178 3.58 54.30 36.85
C ASP A 178 2.57 53.85 35.78
N LEU A 179 2.78 54.27 34.52
CA LEU A 179 1.92 53.84 33.40
C LEU A 179 2.02 52.34 33.11
N ILE A 180 3.22 51.75 33.18
CA ILE A 180 3.43 50.30 33.00
C ILE A 180 2.75 49.50 34.12
N GLU A 181 2.80 49.97 35.37
CA GLU A 181 2.09 49.33 36.49
C GLU A 181 0.57 49.33 36.26
N VAL A 182 0.01 50.44 35.77
CA VAL A 182 -1.43 50.55 35.47
C VAL A 182 -1.86 49.58 34.36
N ILE A 183 -1.08 49.47 33.29
CA ILE A 183 -1.36 48.56 32.16
C ILE A 183 -1.28 47.09 32.60
N ASN A 184 -0.26 46.70 33.36
CA ASN A 184 -0.10 45.33 33.85
C ASN A 184 -1.20 44.91 34.82
N LYS A 185 -1.80 45.87 35.55
CA LYS A 185 -2.92 45.63 36.46
C LYS A 185 -4.23 45.33 35.71
N HIS A 186 -4.37 45.78 34.47
CA HIS A 186 -5.58 45.60 33.64
C HIS A 186 -5.49 44.46 32.61
N ASN A 187 -4.30 43.89 32.38
CA ASN A 187 -4.07 42.77 31.46
C ASN A 187 -3.97 41.39 32.17
N LYS A 188 -4.37 41.29 33.44
CA LYS A 188 -4.63 40.03 34.15
C LYS A 188 -6.11 39.70 34.09
#